data_AF-A0A7V1EPC8-F1
#
_entry.id   AF-A0A7V1EPC8-F1
#
_cell.length_a   1.000
_cell.length_b   1.000
_cell.length_c   1.000
_cell.angle_alpha   90.00
_cell.angle_beta   90.00
_cell.angle_gamma   90.00
#
_symmetry.space_group_name_H-M   'P 1'
#
loop_
_entity.id
_entity.type
_entity.pdbx_description
1 polymer ?
#
loop_
_entity_poly.entity_id
_entity_poly.type
_entity_poly.pdbx_seq_one_letter_code
_entity_poly.pdbx_strand_id
1 'polypeptide(L)'
;MKRILIILILLNPFYPISGSTLFHEQPFEARIGEDLILDVIPITDNDILEAKGYYRIKGNLSYQELTLVQTGANWRMQINSSLLSEKGIEYCFVFKMANGAILAAPEVDNPFEQPFFIAIKSKKSEKRENINEKPVSNKSIYANVLI
;
A
#
# COMPACT_ATOMS: atom_id res chain seq x y z
N MET A 1 -39.88 -58.64 -15.82
CA MET A 1 -39.95 -57.36 -15.09
C MET A 1 -38.53 -56.96 -14.70
N LYS A 2 -37.86 -56.13 -15.52
CA LYS A 2 -36.50 -55.65 -15.22
C LYS A 2 -36.57 -54.16 -14.92
N ARG A 3 -36.26 -53.81 -13.67
CA ARG A 3 -36.08 -52.47 -13.14
C ARG A 3 -34.90 -51.82 -13.89
N ILE A 4 -35.12 -50.72 -14.59
CA ILE A 4 -34.02 -49.91 -15.14
C ILE A 4 -33.83 -48.72 -14.21
N LEU A 5 -32.69 -48.77 -13.54
CA LEU A 5 -32.19 -47.85 -12.53
C LEU A 5 -31.69 -46.56 -13.21
N ILE A 6 -31.93 -45.45 -12.52
CA ILE A 6 -31.53 -44.07 -12.78
C ILE A 6 -30.04 -43.97 -13.15
N ILE A 7 -29.72 -43.48 -14.35
CA ILE A 7 -28.38 -42.97 -14.73
C ILE A 7 -28.58 -41.65 -15.47
N LEU A 8 -28.60 -40.54 -14.73
CA LEU A 8 -28.65 -39.17 -15.24
C LEU A 8 -27.76 -38.22 -14.39
N ILE A 9 -26.65 -38.72 -13.83
CA ILE A 9 -25.73 -37.92 -12.97
C ILE A 9 -24.27 -38.05 -13.46
N LEU A 10 -24.01 -38.02 -14.77
CA LEU A 10 -22.63 -38.06 -15.30
C LEU A 10 -22.33 -36.98 -16.35
N LEU A 11 -23.08 -35.87 -16.33
CA LEU A 11 -22.77 -34.68 -17.13
C LEU A 11 -22.71 -33.44 -16.22
N ASN A 12 -21.96 -33.52 -15.12
CA ASN A 12 -21.48 -32.29 -14.48
C ASN A 12 -20.21 -31.88 -15.22
N PRO A 13 -20.21 -30.83 -16.05
CA PRO A 13 -18.96 -30.20 -16.40
C PRO A 13 -18.33 -29.76 -15.08
N PHE A 14 -17.16 -30.31 -14.77
CA PHE A 14 -16.26 -29.72 -13.79
C PHE A 14 -16.01 -28.29 -14.27
N TYR A 15 -16.78 -27.32 -13.78
CA TYR A 15 -16.41 -25.92 -13.93
C TYR A 15 -15.16 -25.76 -13.08
N PRO A 16 -13.98 -25.48 -13.67
CA PRO A 16 -12.86 -25.07 -12.86
C PRO A 16 -13.33 -23.85 -12.08
N ILE A 17 -13.27 -23.93 -10.75
CA ILE A 17 -13.41 -22.76 -9.90
C ILE A 17 -12.13 -21.95 -10.15
N SER A 18 -12.09 -21.16 -11.22
CA SER A 18 -11.08 -20.12 -11.42
C SER A 18 -11.35 -19.06 -10.35
N GLY A 19 -10.69 -19.18 -9.19
CA GLY A 19 -10.74 -18.16 -8.15
C GLY A 19 -10.11 -16.87 -8.66
N SER A 20 -10.77 -15.74 -8.42
CA SER A 20 -10.19 -14.42 -8.67
C SER A 20 -9.83 -13.78 -7.34
N THR A 21 -8.61 -13.26 -7.20
CA THR A 21 -8.12 -12.62 -5.97
C THR A 21 -7.22 -11.44 -6.29
N LEU A 22 -6.88 -10.65 -5.27
CA LEU A 22 -5.95 -9.53 -5.35
C LEU A 22 -4.73 -9.83 -4.47
N PHE A 23 -3.54 -9.84 -5.07
CA PHE A 23 -2.29 -9.91 -4.35
C PHE A 23 -1.75 -8.50 -4.08
N HIS A 24 -1.57 -8.15 -2.81
CA HIS A 24 -0.98 -6.89 -2.38
C HIS A 24 0.07 -7.14 -1.31
N GLU A 25 1.24 -6.55 -1.48
CA GLU A 25 2.27 -6.46 -0.46
C GLU A 25 2.48 -5.00 -0.10
N GLN A 26 2.41 -4.70 1.19
CA GLN A 26 2.65 -3.35 1.69
C GLN A 26 4.13 -3.00 1.55
N PRO A 27 4.50 -1.77 1.09
CA PRO A 27 5.89 -1.38 1.01
C PRO A 27 6.56 -1.40 2.38
N PHE A 28 7.84 -1.77 2.42
CA PHE A 28 8.61 -1.92 3.66
C PHE A 28 8.66 -0.63 4.49
N GLU A 29 8.76 0.53 3.83
CA GLU A 29 8.75 1.84 4.45
C GLU A 29 7.99 2.87 3.62
N ALA A 30 7.41 3.85 4.31
CA ALA A 30 6.88 5.07 3.75
C ALA A 30 7.32 6.26 4.60
N ARG A 31 7.64 7.40 3.97
CA ARG A 31 8.25 8.56 4.63
C ARG A 31 7.59 9.87 4.23
N ILE A 32 7.58 10.84 5.14
CA ILE A 32 7.15 12.20 4.83
C ILE A 32 8.10 12.84 3.81
N GLY A 33 7.52 13.45 2.77
CA GLY A 33 8.25 14.07 1.67
C GLY A 33 8.51 13.15 0.48
N GLU A 34 8.12 11.88 0.57
CA GLU A 34 8.16 10.90 -0.52
C GLU A 34 6.73 10.49 -0.88
N ASP A 35 6.45 10.34 -2.17
CA ASP A 35 5.13 9.86 -2.61
C ASP A 35 4.96 8.41 -2.17
N LEU A 36 3.77 8.08 -1.68
CA LEU A 36 3.44 6.72 -1.28
C LEU A 36 2.93 5.95 -2.51
N ILE A 37 3.66 4.90 -2.88
CA ILE A 37 3.34 4.00 -3.98
C ILE A 37 2.81 2.68 -3.42
N LEU A 38 1.61 2.31 -3.83
CA LEU A 38 0.95 1.07 -3.42
C LEU A 38 0.50 0.33 -4.67
N ASP A 39 1.05 -0.87 -4.87
CA ASP A 39 0.78 -1.71 -6.03
C ASP A 39 -0.06 -2.93 -5.63
N VAL A 40 -1.03 -3.30 -6.48
CA VAL A 40 -1.85 -4.50 -6.30
C VAL A 40 -1.94 -5.26 -7.63
N ILE A 41 -1.87 -6.59 -7.56
CA ILE A 41 -1.90 -7.49 -8.71
C ILE A 41 -3.20 -8.29 -8.68
N PRO A 42 -4.12 -8.08 -9.62
CA PRO A 42 -5.28 -8.95 -9.79
C PRO A 42 -4.86 -10.28 -10.43
N ILE A 43 -5.23 -11.38 -9.77
CA ILE A 43 -5.07 -12.74 -10.30
C ILE A 43 -6.47 -13.18 -10.74
N THR A 44 -6.77 -13.03 -12.02
CA THR A 44 -8.09 -13.32 -12.59
C THR A 44 -8.02 -13.59 -14.08
N ASP A 45 -8.95 -14.40 -14.59
CA ASP A 45 -9.18 -14.61 -16.03
C ASP A 45 -10.25 -13.62 -16.59
N ASN A 46 -10.82 -12.76 -15.74
CA ASN A 46 -11.89 -11.83 -16.12
C ASN A 46 -11.33 -10.44 -16.44
N ASP A 47 -11.94 -9.77 -17.41
CA ASP A 47 -11.61 -8.37 -17.71
C ASP A 47 -11.97 -7.45 -16.52
N ILE A 48 -11.07 -6.51 -16.25
CA ILE A 48 -11.25 -5.47 -15.22
C ILE A 48 -11.94 -4.28 -15.87
N LEU A 49 -13.14 -3.94 -15.39
CA LEU A 49 -13.89 -2.77 -15.86
C LEU A 49 -13.49 -1.51 -15.10
N GLU A 50 -13.23 -1.65 -13.80
CA GLU A 50 -12.88 -0.54 -12.93
C GLU A 50 -11.89 -1.00 -11.86
N ALA A 51 -10.87 -0.17 -11.60
CA ALA A 51 -9.87 -0.40 -10.56
C ALA A 51 -9.69 0.89 -9.76
N LYS A 52 -10.12 0.86 -8.49
CA LYS A 52 -10.09 2.00 -7.58
C LYS A 52 -9.25 1.70 -6.34
N GLY A 53 -8.51 2.70 -5.91
CA GLY A 53 -7.89 2.76 -4.60
C GLY A 53 -8.60 3.78 -3.75
N TYR A 54 -8.79 3.47 -2.47
CA TYR A 54 -9.38 4.36 -1.49
C TYR A 54 -8.39 4.57 -0.37
N TYR A 55 -8.19 5.82 0.06
CA TYR A 55 -7.30 6.11 1.17
C TYR A 55 -7.81 7.23 2.06
N ARG A 56 -7.37 7.25 3.31
CA ARG A 56 -7.55 8.37 4.23
C ARG A 56 -6.39 8.45 5.20
N ILE A 57 -6.16 9.63 5.77
CA ILE A 57 -5.31 9.74 6.95
C ILE A 57 -6.01 8.99 8.08
N LYS A 58 -5.26 8.18 8.83
CA LYS A 58 -5.81 7.36 9.92
C LYS A 58 -6.75 8.16 10.82
N GLY A 59 -7.97 7.63 11.00
CA GLY A 59 -9.00 8.22 11.85
C GLY A 59 -9.81 9.36 11.22
N ASN A 60 -9.53 9.73 9.97
CA ASN A 60 -10.45 10.60 9.22
C ASN A 60 -11.75 9.85 8.89
N LEU A 61 -12.85 10.59 8.74
CA LEU A 61 -14.15 9.97 8.48
C LEU A 61 -14.25 9.42 7.05
N SER A 62 -13.81 10.19 6.06
CA SER A 62 -14.04 9.91 4.64
C SER A 62 -12.79 9.41 3.94
N TYR A 63 -12.99 8.49 2.99
CA TYR A 63 -11.98 8.05 2.05
C TYR A 63 -11.95 8.96 0.81
N GLN A 64 -10.74 9.23 0.35
CA GLN A 64 -10.46 9.78 -0.98
C GLN A 64 -10.37 8.62 -1.97
N GLU A 65 -10.98 8.77 -3.13
CA GLU A 65 -10.93 7.79 -4.22
C GLU A 65 -9.87 8.18 -5.27
N LEU A 66 -9.14 7.19 -5.76
CA LEU A 66 -8.22 7.31 -6.90
C LEU A 66 -8.50 6.19 -7.91
N THR A 67 -8.49 6.51 -9.20
CA THR A 67 -8.40 5.48 -10.24
C THR A 67 -6.97 4.93 -10.29
N LEU A 68 -6.83 3.61 -10.26
CA LEU A 68 -5.52 2.97 -10.32
C LEU A 68 -4.95 3.04 -11.74
N VAL A 69 -3.62 3.20 -11.83
CA VAL A 69 -2.91 3.21 -13.11
C VAL A 69 -2.28 1.84 -13.35
N GLN A 70 -2.61 1.20 -14.46
CA GLN A 70 -2.01 -0.09 -14.82
C GLN A 70 -0.54 0.11 -15.24
N THR A 71 0.37 -0.64 -14.60
CA THR A 71 1.81 -0.64 -14.85
C THR A 71 2.32 -2.09 -14.98
N GLY A 72 2.23 -2.62 -16.21
CA GLY A 72 2.47 -4.04 -16.45
C GLY A 72 1.36 -4.90 -15.82
N ALA A 73 1.74 -5.83 -14.94
CA ALA A 73 0.79 -6.65 -14.17
C ALA A 73 0.23 -5.92 -12.93
N ASN A 74 0.86 -4.82 -12.50
CA ASN A 74 0.45 -4.08 -11.32
C ASN A 74 -0.60 -3.03 -11.66
N TRP A 75 -1.44 -2.74 -10.67
CA TRP A 75 -2.30 -1.56 -10.64
C TRP A 75 -1.87 -0.68 -9.49
N ARG A 76 -1.53 0.56 -9.82
CA ARG A 76 -0.84 1.47 -8.92
C ARG A 76 -1.76 2.55 -8.38
N MET A 77 -1.76 2.69 -7.06
CA MET A 77 -2.21 3.88 -6.34
C MET A 77 -1.00 4.70 -5.93
N GLN A 78 -0.97 5.98 -6.33
CA GLN A 78 0.05 6.93 -5.90
C GLN A 78 -0.61 8.04 -5.08
N ILE A 79 -0.18 8.20 -3.83
CA ILE A 79 -0.64 9.26 -2.93
C ILE A 79 0.51 10.25 -2.79
N ASN A 80 0.24 11.52 -3.14
CA ASN A 80 1.26 12.56 -3.13
C ASN A 80 1.79 12.81 -1.72
N SER A 81 3.10 13.02 -1.61
CA SER A 81 3.83 13.28 -0.36
C SER A 81 3.24 14.39 0.49
N SER A 82 2.66 15.44 -0.12
CA SER A 82 2.03 16.55 0.59
C SER A 82 0.78 16.15 1.40
N LEU A 83 0.19 15.00 1.10
CA LEU A 83 -1.00 14.47 1.76
C LEU A 83 -0.66 13.48 2.88
N LEU A 84 0.62 13.12 3.02
CA LEU A 84 1.08 12.17 4.02
C LEU A 84 1.36 12.85 5.36
N SER A 85 1.09 12.14 6.45
CA SER A 85 1.37 12.62 7.81
C SER A 85 1.76 11.47 8.73
N GLU A 86 2.39 11.79 9.86
CA GLU A 86 2.83 10.80 10.87
C GLU A 86 1.68 9.98 11.47
N LYS A 87 0.43 10.37 11.27
CA LYS A 87 -0.75 9.58 11.67
C LYS A 87 -0.86 8.26 10.90
N GLY A 88 -0.23 8.16 9.73
CA GLY A 88 -0.35 7.00 8.85
C GLY A 88 -1.54 7.10 7.88
N ILE A 89 -1.58 6.16 6.94
CA ILE A 89 -2.62 6.06 5.92
C ILE A 89 -3.38 4.75 6.10
N GLU A 90 -4.70 4.83 6.08
CA GLU A 90 -5.61 3.70 5.93
C GLU A 90 -6.05 3.61 4.48
N TYR A 91 -6.03 2.42 3.89
CA TYR A 91 -6.35 2.25 2.47
C TYR A 91 -6.90 0.88 2.11
N CYS A 92 -7.59 0.80 0.98
CA CYS A 92 -8.03 -0.44 0.36
C CYS A 92 -8.10 -0.29 -1.16
N PHE A 93 -8.25 -1.43 -1.84
CA PHE A 93 -8.43 -1.50 -3.28
C PHE A 93 -9.76 -2.19 -3.60
N VAL A 94 -10.43 -1.75 -4.65
CA VAL A 94 -11.66 -2.35 -5.15
C VAL A 94 -11.59 -2.46 -6.67
N PHE A 95 -11.86 -3.65 -7.17
CA PHE A 95 -11.90 -3.97 -8.59
C PHE A 95 -13.29 -4.46 -8.96
N LYS A 96 -13.86 -3.93 -10.04
CA LYS A 96 -15.09 -4.43 -10.64
C LYS A 96 -14.75 -5.16 -11.94
N MET A 97 -15.21 -6.40 -12.04
CA MET A 97 -14.94 -7.28 -13.16
C MET A 97 -16.10 -7.30 -14.17
N ALA A 98 -15.80 -7.68 -15.41
CA ALA A 98 -16.80 -7.75 -16.48
C ALA A 98 -17.92 -8.78 -16.23
N ASN A 99 -17.63 -9.82 -15.44
CA ASN A 99 -18.61 -10.80 -15.00
C ASN A 99 -19.49 -10.32 -13.83
N GLY A 100 -19.33 -9.07 -13.38
CA GLY A 100 -20.05 -8.48 -12.26
C GLY A 100 -19.45 -8.75 -10.88
N ALA A 101 -18.39 -9.55 -10.78
CA ALA A 101 -17.69 -9.78 -9.52
C ALA A 101 -17.00 -8.50 -9.02
N ILE A 102 -16.94 -8.36 -7.70
CA ILE A 102 -16.18 -7.31 -7.03
C ILE A 102 -15.09 -8.00 -6.21
N LEU A 103 -13.84 -7.61 -6.45
CA LEU A 103 -12.72 -8.02 -5.60
C LEU A 103 -12.27 -6.84 -4.77
N ALA A 104 -11.85 -7.11 -3.54
CA ALA A 104 -11.29 -6.10 -2.66
C ALA A 104 -10.04 -6.60 -1.97
N ALA A 105 -9.15 -5.67 -1.65
CA ALA A 105 -7.99 -5.91 -0.82
C ALA A 105 -7.97 -4.82 0.27
N PRO A 106 -8.06 -5.17 1.57
CA PRO A 106 -8.04 -6.54 2.12
C PRO A 106 -9.24 -7.41 1.73
N GLU A 107 -9.05 -8.73 1.69
CA GLU A 107 -10.12 -9.71 1.41
C GLU A 107 -10.91 -9.99 2.70
N VAL A 108 -11.81 -9.06 3.03
CA VAL A 108 -12.67 -9.05 4.23
C VAL A 108 -14.08 -8.58 3.85
N ASP A 109 -15.08 -8.83 4.70
CA ASP A 109 -16.49 -8.49 4.43
C ASP A 109 -16.71 -7.02 4.03
N ASN A 110 -16.03 -6.10 4.71
CA ASN A 110 -16.04 -4.68 4.36
C ASN A 110 -14.62 -4.08 4.47
N PRO A 111 -13.93 -3.84 3.34
CA PRO A 111 -12.56 -3.32 3.33
C PRO A 111 -12.46 -1.86 3.81
N PHE A 112 -13.58 -1.14 3.93
CA PHE A 112 -13.60 0.22 4.46
C PHE A 112 -13.64 0.26 5.99
N GLU A 113 -14.17 -0.79 6.62
CA GLU A 113 -14.19 -0.98 8.08
C GLU A 113 -12.91 -1.63 8.59
N GLN A 114 -12.31 -2.50 7.77
CA GLN A 114 -11.04 -3.18 8.06
C GLN A 114 -10.01 -2.91 6.94
N PRO A 115 -9.55 -1.66 6.77
CA PRO A 115 -8.58 -1.30 5.73
C PRO A 115 -7.17 -1.79 6.07
N PHE A 116 -6.27 -1.80 5.08
CA PHE A 116 -4.84 -1.82 5.35
C PHE A 116 -4.44 -0.53 6.09
N PHE A 117 -3.38 -0.62 6.90
CA PHE A 117 -2.79 0.54 7.56
C PHE A 117 -1.28 0.56 7.32
N ILE A 118 -0.74 1.69 6.86
CA ILE A 118 0.71 1.93 6.77
C ILE A 118 1.10 3.13 7.63
N ALA A 119 2.14 2.95 8.46
CA ALA A 119 2.75 4.04 9.21
C ALA A 119 3.67 4.86 8.29
N ILE A 120 3.57 6.19 8.35
CA ILE A 120 4.48 7.10 7.64
C ILE A 120 5.55 7.58 8.62
N LYS A 121 6.81 7.26 8.34
CA LYS A 121 7.94 7.70 9.16
C LYS A 121 8.21 9.18 8.93
N SER A 122 8.53 9.90 10.00
CA SER A 122 8.97 11.29 9.90
C SER A 122 10.26 11.38 9.10
N LYS A 123 10.46 12.51 8.40
CA LYS A 123 11.77 12.80 7.82
C LYS A 123 12.73 12.95 8.98
N LYS A 124 13.74 12.08 9.06
CA LYS A 124 14.80 12.19 10.08
C LYS A 124 15.32 13.63 9.96
N SER A 125 15.12 14.46 10.97
CA SER A 125 15.89 15.68 11.05
C SER A 125 17.34 15.20 11.06
N GLU A 126 18.14 15.66 10.11
CA GLU A 126 19.58 15.69 10.32
C GLU A 126 19.76 16.52 11.58
N LYS A 127 19.80 15.85 12.72
CA LYS A 127 20.36 16.42 13.93
C LYS A 127 21.80 16.68 13.52
N ARG A 128 22.08 17.90 13.08
CA ARG A 128 23.44 18.44 13.13
C ARG A 128 23.80 18.28 14.60
N GLU A 129 24.52 17.22 14.92
CA GLU A 129 25.30 17.20 16.12
C GLU A 129 26.23 18.39 15.97
N ASN A 130 25.84 19.53 16.54
CA ASN A 130 26.80 20.51 16.98
C ASN A 130 27.67 19.75 17.97
N ILE A 131 28.73 19.13 17.45
CA ILE A 131 29.88 18.76 18.23
C ILE A 131 30.26 20.08 18.89
N ASN A 132 29.96 20.22 20.17
CA ASN A 132 30.46 21.32 20.97
C ASN A 132 31.98 21.22 20.88
N GLU A 133 32.58 21.94 19.94
CA GLU A 133 34.01 22.21 19.95
C GLU A 133 34.26 22.84 21.31
N LYS A 134 34.92 22.08 22.19
CA LYS A 134 35.45 22.62 23.44
C LYS A 134 36.25 23.87 23.05
N PRO A 135 36.05 25.03 23.69
CA PRO A 135 36.88 26.19 23.39
C PRO A 135 38.33 25.78 23.59
N VAL A 136 39.11 25.86 22.51
CA VAL A 136 40.55 25.70 22.54
C VAL A 136 41.06 26.74 23.53
N SER A 137 41.54 26.27 24.69
CA SER A 137 42.23 27.09 25.66
C SER A 137 43.48 27.66 24.98
N ASN A 138 43.38 28.87 24.46
CA ASN A 138 44.50 29.56 23.86
C ASN A 138 45.38 30.10 24.99
N LYS A 139 46.27 29.25 25.49
CA LYS A 139 47.33 29.67 26.40
C LYS A 139 48.36 30.43 25.57
N SER A 140 48.40 31.75 25.72
CA SER A 140 49.40 32.59 25.06
C SER A 140 50.81 32.13 25.45
N ILE A 141 51.60 31.78 24.45
CA ILE A 141 53.04 31.55 24.61
C ILE A 141 53.70 32.90 24.35
N TYR A 142 54.34 33.46 25.37
CA TYR A 142 55.19 34.63 25.21
C TYR A 142 56.47 34.22 24.46
N ALA A 143 56.66 34.76 23.27
CA ALA A 143 57.95 34.68 22.59
C ALA A 143 58.90 35.71 23.22
N ASN A 144 60.00 35.25 23.80
CA ASN A 144 61.09 36.13 24.17
C ASN A 144 61.78 36.63 22.89
N VAL A 145 61.75 37.94 22.68
CA VAL A 145 62.59 38.62 21.68
C VAL A 145 64.02 38.66 22.26
N LEU A 146 64.96 38.02 21.57
CA LEU A 146 66.39 38.22 21.82
C LEU A 146 66.82 39.54 21.16
N ILE A 147 67.38 40.43 21.98
CA ILE A 147 68.14 41.63 21.58
C ILE A 147 69.50 41.19 21.06
#